data_AF-A0A220DC22-F1
#
_entry.id   AF-A0A220DC22-F1
#
_cell.length_a   1.000
_cell.length_b   1.000
_cell.length_c   1.000
_cell.angle_alpha   90.00
_cell.angle_beta   90.00
_cell.angle_gamma   90.00
#
_symmetry.space_group_name_H-M   'P 1'
#
loop_
_entity.id
_entity.type
_entity.pdbx_description
1 polymer ?
#
loop_
_entity_poly.entity_id
_entity_poly.type
_entity_poly.pdbx_seq_one_letter_code
_entity_poly.pdbx_strand_id
1 'polypeptide(L)'
;NIYGMHWLLDVDNWYGYGQRGEGKGRPVFINTFQRGPMESVWAAVPHPSWEAFRFGGRNGFLDLFTGDDNYSRQYRYTNAPDADARAVQATFWAVQWALQREDADKISVDRAAKLGDYLRYSMFDKYFKKQGCQDPAKDAARGRGSAHYLLSWYYAWGG
;
A
#
# COMPACT_ATOMS: atom_id res chain seq x y z
N ASN A 1 -6.87 -2.83 -11.48
CA ASN A 1 -5.48 -2.71 -10.99
C ASN A 1 -5.23 -1.31 -10.45
N ILE A 2 -4.44 -1.21 -9.38
CA ILE A 2 -3.99 0.04 -8.76
C ILE A 2 -2.59 0.38 -9.30
N TYR A 3 -2.32 1.64 -9.64
CA TYR A 3 -0.98 2.10 -10.02
C TYR A 3 -0.36 2.89 -8.87
N GLY A 4 0.13 2.16 -7.88
CA GLY A 4 0.74 2.68 -6.66
C GLY A 4 1.81 1.72 -6.15
N MET A 5 2.82 2.23 -5.44
CA MET A 5 3.91 1.38 -4.95
C MET A 5 3.45 0.60 -3.72
N HIS A 6 3.74 -0.70 -3.66
CA HIS A 6 3.75 -1.38 -2.37
C HIS A 6 4.95 -0.89 -1.56
N TRP A 7 4.77 -0.68 -0.26
CA TRP A 7 5.75 0.00 0.58
C TRP A 7 6.98 -0.84 0.94
N LEU A 8 6.89 -2.18 0.93
CA LEU A 8 7.95 -3.06 1.42
C LEU A 8 8.29 -4.18 0.45
N LEU A 9 9.59 -4.39 0.26
CA LEU A 9 10.17 -5.43 -0.58
C LEU A 9 11.26 -6.16 0.19
N ASP A 10 11.24 -7.48 0.13
CA ASP A 10 12.41 -8.32 0.37
C ASP A 10 13.13 -8.51 -0.98
N VAL A 11 14.20 -7.74 -1.17
CA VAL A 11 14.88 -7.58 -2.46
C VAL A 11 15.56 -8.88 -2.90
N ASP A 12 16.19 -9.60 -1.97
CA ASP A 12 16.99 -10.79 -2.27
C ASP A 12 16.35 -12.09 -1.76
N ASN A 13 15.06 -12.04 -1.38
CA ASN A 13 14.30 -13.18 -0.88
C ASN A 13 14.94 -13.79 0.38
N TRP A 14 15.40 -12.95 1.30
CA TRP A 14 15.99 -13.37 2.58
C TRP A 14 14.99 -14.14 3.45
N TYR A 15 13.72 -13.73 3.46
CA TYR A 15 12.65 -14.44 4.18
C TYR A 15 12.20 -15.72 3.48
N GLY A 16 12.56 -15.90 2.21
CA GLY A 16 12.30 -17.13 1.47
C GLY A 16 10.85 -17.32 1.01
N TYR A 17 10.00 -16.29 1.01
CA TYR A 17 8.62 -16.42 0.54
C TYR A 17 8.49 -16.48 -0.99
N GLY A 18 9.43 -15.90 -1.73
CA GLY A 18 9.44 -15.88 -3.19
C GLY A 18 8.32 -15.07 -3.84
N GLN A 19 8.42 -14.90 -5.16
CA GLN A 19 7.38 -14.23 -5.93
C GLN A 19 6.09 -15.03 -5.87
N ARG A 20 4.97 -14.36 -5.55
CA ARG A 20 3.63 -14.98 -5.42
C ARG A 20 3.61 -16.20 -4.47
N GLY A 21 4.45 -16.17 -3.43
CA GLY A 21 4.50 -17.23 -2.41
C GLY A 21 5.15 -18.54 -2.87
N GLU A 22 5.88 -18.56 -3.99
CA GLU A 22 6.47 -19.79 -4.53
C GLU A 22 7.76 -20.24 -3.84
N GLY A 23 8.28 -19.47 -2.89
CA GLY A 23 9.54 -19.73 -2.17
C GLY A 23 10.81 -19.41 -2.96
N LYS A 24 10.68 -18.98 -4.22
CA LYS A 24 11.78 -18.62 -5.13
C LYS A 24 11.46 -17.33 -5.89
N GLY A 25 12.48 -16.73 -6.49
CA GLY A 25 12.37 -15.50 -7.28
C GLY A 25 12.56 -14.23 -6.45
N ARG A 26 12.77 -13.10 -7.15
CA ARG A 26 13.06 -11.78 -6.57
C ARG A 26 12.65 -10.63 -7.52
N PRO A 27 12.33 -9.43 -7.02
CA PRO A 27 12.14 -9.10 -5.61
C PRO A 27 10.80 -9.65 -5.10
N VAL A 28 10.61 -9.70 -3.78
CA VAL A 28 9.45 -10.30 -3.10
C VAL A 28 8.66 -9.25 -2.34
N PHE A 29 7.35 -9.15 -2.59
CA PHE A 29 6.46 -8.30 -1.81
C PHE A 29 6.13 -8.97 -0.46
N ILE A 30 6.44 -8.25 0.61
CA ILE A 30 6.19 -8.68 2.00
C ILE A 30 5.54 -7.55 2.78
N ASN A 31 4.97 -7.88 3.92
CA ASN A 31 4.50 -6.87 4.87
C ASN A 31 4.83 -7.31 6.31
N THR A 32 4.70 -6.37 7.25
CA THR A 32 5.00 -6.58 8.67
C THR A 32 3.88 -6.08 9.56
N PHE A 33 3.69 -4.76 9.65
CA PHE A 33 2.78 -4.12 10.60
C PHE A 33 1.29 -4.37 10.27
N GLN A 34 0.56 -4.98 11.20
CA GLN A 34 -0.86 -5.30 11.10
C GLN A 34 -1.64 -5.25 12.42
N ARG A 35 -0.98 -5.14 13.59
CA ARG A 35 -1.60 -5.36 14.92
C ARG A 35 -1.66 -4.11 15.80
N GLY A 36 -1.83 -2.95 15.18
CA GLY A 36 -2.15 -1.70 15.87
C GLY A 36 -0.94 -0.98 16.48
N PRO A 37 -1.18 0.06 17.29
CA PRO A 37 -0.17 1.07 17.63
C PRO A 37 0.96 0.57 18.54
N MET A 38 0.74 -0.54 19.26
CA MET A 38 1.76 -1.12 20.15
C MET A 38 2.62 -2.17 19.46
N GLU A 39 2.36 -2.48 18.18
CA GLU A 39 3.22 -3.36 17.39
C GLU A 39 4.47 -2.61 16.92
N SER A 40 5.53 -2.64 17.72
CA SER A 40 6.83 -2.14 17.29
C SER A 40 7.46 -3.05 16.21
N VAL A 41 8.52 -2.55 15.57
CA VAL A 41 9.28 -3.33 14.57
C VAL A 41 9.80 -4.67 15.11
N TRP A 42 10.06 -4.76 16.41
CA TRP A 42 10.53 -5.98 17.09
C TRP A 42 9.43 -7.00 17.37
N ALA A 43 8.16 -6.56 17.31
CA ALA A 43 7.02 -7.40 17.62
C ALA A 43 6.37 -7.98 16.35
N ALA A 44 6.66 -7.43 15.17
CA ALA A 44 6.00 -7.81 13.92
C ALA A 44 6.35 -9.22 13.46
N VAL A 45 5.42 -9.85 12.73
CA VAL A 45 5.65 -11.13 12.02
C VAL A 45 5.70 -10.82 10.53
N PRO A 46 6.90 -10.82 9.90
CA PRO A 46 7.02 -10.70 8.45
C PRO A 46 6.19 -11.78 7.74
N HIS A 47 5.47 -11.38 6.69
CA HIS A 47 4.59 -12.28 5.94
C HIS A 47 4.49 -11.86 4.47
N PRO A 48 4.22 -12.79 3.54
CA PRO A 48 4.11 -12.45 2.13
C PRO A 48 2.84 -11.65 1.82
N SER A 49 2.95 -10.70 0.90
CA SER A 49 1.79 -9.96 0.37
C SER A 49 0.85 -10.87 -0.43
N TRP A 50 1.40 -11.96 -0.99
CA TRP A 50 0.64 -13.02 -1.66
C TRP A 50 0.51 -14.23 -0.73
N GLU A 51 -0.69 -14.42 -0.19
CA GLU A 51 -1.00 -15.48 0.76
C GLU A 51 -1.52 -16.72 0.01
N ALA A 52 -0.65 -17.71 -0.12
CA ALA A 52 -0.95 -18.99 -0.77
C ALA A 52 -1.14 -20.16 0.21
N PHE A 53 -1.09 -19.90 1.53
CA PHE A 53 -1.10 -20.91 2.61
C PHE A 53 0.06 -21.91 2.52
N ARG A 54 1.21 -21.45 2.00
CA ARG A 54 2.43 -22.24 1.86
C ARG A 54 3.37 -22.10 3.06
N PHE A 55 3.26 -21.00 3.78
CA PHE A 55 4.08 -20.64 4.93
C PHE A 55 3.14 -20.22 6.07
N GLY A 56 3.63 -20.20 7.31
CA GLY A 56 2.79 -19.90 8.47
C GLY A 56 1.98 -21.11 8.94
N GLY A 57 0.77 -20.87 9.44
CA GLY A 57 -0.14 -21.90 9.95
C GLY A 57 -1.08 -22.45 8.89
N ARG A 58 -2.19 -23.06 9.34
CA ARG A 58 -3.21 -23.66 8.47
C ARG A 58 -3.81 -22.64 7.47
N ASN A 59 -3.99 -21.40 7.91
CA ASN A 59 -4.55 -20.30 7.12
C ASN A 59 -3.47 -19.32 6.67
N GLY A 60 -2.24 -19.79 6.54
CA GLY A 60 -1.08 -18.93 6.33
C GLY A 60 -0.83 -18.03 7.53
N PHE A 61 -0.79 -16.72 7.31
CA PHE A 61 -0.63 -15.71 8.36
C PHE A 61 -1.94 -14.96 8.69
N LEU A 62 -3.05 -15.25 8.01
CA LEU A 62 -4.25 -14.41 8.05
C LEU A 62 -4.92 -14.35 9.44
N ASP A 63 -4.99 -15.49 10.12
CA ASP A 63 -5.62 -15.62 11.44
C ASP A 63 -4.82 -14.97 12.57
N LEU A 64 -3.59 -14.50 12.30
CA LEU A 64 -2.85 -13.62 13.20
C LEU A 64 -3.39 -12.18 13.21
N PHE A 65 -4.10 -11.77 12.15
CA PHE A 65 -4.44 -10.37 11.89
C PHE A 65 -5.95 -10.11 11.90
N THR A 66 -6.75 -11.06 11.43
CA THR A 66 -8.21 -10.92 11.33
C THR A 66 -8.90 -12.19 11.78
N GLY A 67 -9.97 -12.06 12.57
CA GLY A 67 -10.89 -13.16 12.86
C GLY A 67 -11.95 -13.28 11.76
N ASP A 68 -12.07 -14.45 11.17
CA ASP A 68 -13.07 -14.79 10.15
C ASP A 68 -13.46 -16.27 10.29
N ASP A 69 -14.67 -16.63 9.88
CA ASP A 69 -15.15 -18.02 9.91
C ASP A 69 -14.40 -18.88 8.87
N ASN A 70 -13.97 -18.27 7.76
CA ASN A 70 -13.26 -18.93 6.68
C ASN A 70 -12.12 -18.05 6.14
N TYR A 71 -11.02 -18.70 5.75
CA TYR A 71 -9.85 -18.02 5.19
C TYR A 71 -9.61 -18.43 3.74
N SER A 72 -9.41 -17.43 2.87
CA SER A 72 -9.12 -17.63 1.44
C SER A 72 -7.71 -17.16 1.08
N ARG A 73 -7.09 -17.87 0.13
CA ARG A 73 -5.86 -17.40 -0.53
C ARG A 73 -6.15 -16.06 -1.18
N GLN A 74 -5.25 -15.11 -1.01
CA GLN A 74 -5.49 -13.72 -1.38
C GLN A 74 -4.18 -12.98 -1.60
N TYR A 75 -4.26 -11.80 -2.21
CA TYR A 75 -3.17 -10.84 -2.22
C TYR A 75 -3.59 -9.55 -1.50
N ARG A 76 -2.62 -8.86 -0.89
CA ARG A 76 -2.84 -7.54 -0.30
C ARG A 76 -1.57 -6.70 -0.34
N TYR A 77 -1.74 -5.44 -0.71
CA TYR A 77 -0.66 -4.47 -0.77
C TYR A 77 -1.06 -3.21 0.00
N THR A 78 -0.07 -2.61 0.65
CA THR A 78 -0.20 -1.35 1.37
C THR A 78 0.72 -0.32 0.73
N ASN A 79 0.21 0.87 0.46
CA ASN A 79 0.99 1.99 -0.04
C ASN A 79 1.48 2.88 1.13
N ALA A 80 2.64 3.52 0.93
CA ALA A 80 3.12 4.62 1.76
C ALA A 80 2.93 5.93 0.97
N PRO A 81 1.87 6.73 1.25
CA PRO A 81 1.48 7.87 0.42
C PRO A 81 2.55 8.95 0.31
N ASP A 82 3.38 9.11 1.33
CA ASP A 82 4.51 10.03 1.32
C ASP A 82 5.57 9.63 0.27
N ALA A 83 5.81 8.33 0.05
CA ALA A 83 6.75 7.84 -0.94
C ALA A 83 6.26 8.08 -2.37
N ASP A 84 4.97 7.79 -2.64
CA ASP A 84 4.36 8.10 -3.93
C ASP A 84 4.37 9.62 -4.20
N ALA A 85 4.00 10.43 -3.20
CA ALA A 85 4.04 11.89 -3.30
C ALA A 85 5.47 12.40 -3.57
N ARG A 86 6.48 11.82 -2.92
CA ARG A 86 7.90 12.15 -3.15
C ARG A 86 8.34 11.81 -4.58
N ALA A 87 7.86 10.72 -5.15
CA ALA A 87 8.14 10.37 -6.55
C ALA A 87 7.50 11.37 -7.53
N VAL A 88 6.26 11.81 -7.26
CA VAL A 88 5.60 12.88 -8.03
C VAL A 88 6.37 14.20 -7.89
N GLN A 89 6.79 14.56 -6.68
CA GLN A 89 7.59 15.75 -6.41
C GLN A 89 8.94 15.73 -7.14
N ALA A 90 9.64 14.59 -7.14
CA ALA A 90 10.90 14.42 -7.86
C ALA A 90 10.70 14.59 -9.37
N THR A 91 9.61 14.05 -9.91
CA THR A 91 9.26 14.20 -11.33
C THR A 91 8.98 15.67 -11.69
N PHE A 92 8.30 16.41 -10.81
CA PHE A 92 8.09 17.85 -10.99
C PHE A 92 9.41 18.60 -11.15
N TRP A 93 10.38 18.36 -10.26
CA TRP A 93 11.70 19.02 -10.35
C TRP A 93 12.50 18.58 -11.57
N ALA A 94 12.43 17.30 -11.96
CA ALA A 94 13.04 16.82 -13.19
C ALA A 94 12.54 17.60 -14.43
N VAL A 95 11.23 17.87 -14.49
CA VAL A 95 10.65 18.72 -15.55
C VAL A 95 11.18 20.14 -15.48
N GLN A 96 11.23 20.76 -14.28
CA GLN A 96 11.76 22.13 -14.14
C GLN A 96 13.22 22.24 -14.60
N TRP A 97 14.08 21.28 -14.26
CA TRP A 97 15.47 21.27 -14.69
C TRP A 97 15.62 21.01 -16.19
N ALA A 98 14.78 20.13 -16.75
CA ALA A 98 14.81 19.85 -18.19
C ALA A 98 14.32 21.05 -19.01
N LEU A 99 13.36 21.84 -18.50
CA LEU A 99 12.97 23.11 -19.13
C LEU A 99 14.12 24.11 -19.21
N GLN A 100 14.96 24.20 -18.16
CA GLN A 100 16.15 25.07 -18.17
C GLN A 100 17.22 24.63 -19.18
N ARG A 101 17.21 23.35 -19.54
CA ARG A 101 18.12 22.74 -20.52
C ARG A 101 17.51 22.61 -21.91
N GLU A 102 16.29 23.10 -22.10
CA GLU A 102 15.52 22.98 -23.35
C GLU A 102 15.32 21.50 -23.79
N ASP A 103 15.21 20.55 -22.84
CA ASP A 103 15.05 19.11 -23.11
C ASP A 103 13.92 18.43 -22.32
N ALA A 104 12.88 19.19 -21.98
CA ALA A 104 11.71 18.72 -21.21
C ALA A 104 10.89 17.62 -21.89
N ASP A 105 10.92 17.54 -23.23
CA ASP A 105 10.29 16.48 -24.02
C ASP A 105 10.86 15.08 -23.71
N LYS A 106 12.06 15.00 -23.13
CA LYS A 106 12.69 13.75 -22.69
C LYS A 106 12.15 13.23 -21.35
N ILE A 107 11.39 14.04 -20.61
CA ILE A 107 10.86 13.67 -19.29
C ILE A 107 9.41 13.19 -19.43
N SER A 108 9.19 11.88 -19.27
CA SER A 108 7.85 11.29 -19.26
C SER A 108 7.11 11.61 -17.95
N VAL A 109 6.08 12.45 -18.02
CA VAL A 109 5.24 12.82 -16.85
C VAL A 109 4.05 11.87 -16.62
N ASP A 110 3.63 11.11 -17.62
CA ASP A 110 2.39 10.32 -17.60
C ASP A 110 2.31 9.34 -16.42
N ARG A 111 3.43 8.70 -16.08
CA ARG A 111 3.50 7.75 -14.96
C ARG A 111 3.39 8.45 -13.61
N ALA A 112 4.01 9.61 -13.45
CA ALA A 112 3.90 10.39 -12.22
C ALA A 112 2.50 10.99 -12.07
N ALA A 113 1.89 11.48 -13.15
CA ALA A 113 0.51 11.94 -13.14
C ALA A 113 -0.45 10.80 -12.78
N LYS A 114 -0.29 9.61 -13.39
CA LYS A 114 -1.08 8.42 -13.06
C LYS A 114 -0.88 7.97 -11.60
N LEU A 115 0.36 8.00 -11.10
CA LEU A 115 0.66 7.70 -9.70
C LEU A 115 -0.08 8.66 -8.76
N GLY A 116 -0.01 9.98 -9.05
CA GLY A 116 -0.75 11.01 -8.31
C GLY A 116 -2.27 10.84 -8.38
N ASP A 117 -2.80 10.32 -9.49
CA ASP A 117 -4.24 10.05 -9.65
C ASP A 117 -4.72 8.92 -8.72
N TYR A 118 -3.97 7.81 -8.63
CA TYR A 118 -4.25 6.73 -7.68
C TYR A 118 -3.92 7.12 -6.23
N LEU A 119 -2.95 8.00 -6.00
CA LEU A 119 -2.59 8.49 -4.66
C LEU A 119 -3.78 9.16 -3.96
N ARG A 120 -4.81 9.61 -4.69
CA ARG A 120 -6.06 10.15 -4.12
C ARG A 120 -6.78 9.17 -3.20
N TYR A 121 -6.54 7.86 -3.30
CA TYR A 121 -7.05 6.89 -2.31
C TYR A 121 -6.56 7.18 -0.89
N SER A 122 -5.37 7.78 -0.73
CA SER A 122 -4.86 8.21 0.58
C SER A 122 -5.65 9.36 1.21
N MET A 123 -6.54 10.02 0.47
CA MET A 123 -7.29 11.20 0.94
C MET A 123 -8.59 10.87 1.67
N PHE A 124 -8.93 9.59 1.82
CA PHE A 124 -10.18 9.13 2.38
C PHE A 124 -9.97 8.41 3.71
N ASP A 125 -10.95 8.56 4.61
CA ASP A 125 -11.06 7.72 5.80
C ASP A 125 -10.97 6.22 5.44
N LYS A 126 -10.33 5.43 6.32
CA LYS A 126 -10.03 4.00 6.11
C LYS A 126 -11.24 3.18 5.66
N TYR A 127 -12.43 3.50 6.18
CA TYR A 127 -13.69 2.82 5.87
C TYR A 127 -14.71 3.76 5.22
N PHE A 128 -14.24 4.85 4.61
CA PHE A 128 -15.06 5.87 3.96
C PHE A 128 -16.18 6.43 4.87
N LYS A 129 -15.90 6.57 6.17
CA LYS A 129 -16.80 7.21 7.13
C LYS A 129 -16.79 8.73 7.01
N LYS A 130 -17.89 9.37 7.40
CA LYS A 130 -17.99 10.83 7.41
C LYS A 130 -16.95 11.43 8.37
N GLN A 131 -16.29 12.52 7.96
CA GLN A 131 -15.35 13.23 8.82
C GLN A 131 -16.01 13.68 10.13
N GLY A 132 -15.37 13.40 11.26
CA GLY A 132 -15.89 13.67 12.60
C GLY A 132 -16.91 12.68 13.15
N CYS A 133 -17.20 11.56 12.46
CA CYS A 133 -18.04 10.51 13.05
C CYS A 133 -17.36 9.93 14.30
N GLN A 134 -18.16 9.59 15.31
CA GLN A 134 -17.68 9.06 16.59
C GLN A 134 -18.30 7.69 16.91
N ASP A 135 -19.13 7.16 16.01
CA ASP A 135 -19.80 5.86 16.14
C ASP A 135 -19.41 4.95 14.96
N PRO A 136 -18.69 3.85 15.19
CA PRO A 136 -18.27 2.94 14.11
C PRO A 136 -19.44 2.24 13.43
N ALA A 137 -20.62 2.15 14.05
CA ALA A 137 -21.80 1.52 13.47
C ALA A 137 -22.60 2.43 12.53
N LYS A 138 -22.34 3.75 12.51
CA LYS A 138 -23.14 4.75 11.78
C LYS A 138 -22.30 5.56 10.78
N ASP A 139 -22.93 6.52 10.12
CA ASP A 139 -22.27 7.60 9.37
C ASP A 139 -21.35 7.19 8.21
N ALA A 140 -21.83 6.29 7.35
CA ALA A 140 -21.23 6.11 6.03
C ALA A 140 -21.30 7.41 5.22
N ALA A 141 -20.18 7.82 4.61
CA ALA A 141 -20.19 8.99 3.75
C ALA A 141 -20.69 8.66 2.34
N ARG A 142 -21.15 9.70 1.63
CA ARG A 142 -21.40 9.66 0.17
C ARG A 142 -20.45 10.61 -0.53
N GLY A 143 -20.04 10.24 -1.75
CA GLY A 143 -19.13 11.04 -2.56
C GLY A 143 -17.84 11.38 -1.80
N ARG A 144 -17.55 12.67 -1.64
CA ARG A 144 -16.35 13.15 -0.93
C ARG A 144 -16.55 13.41 0.56
N GLY A 145 -17.67 12.97 1.16
CA GLY A 145 -17.95 13.22 2.58
C GLY A 145 -16.97 12.56 3.57
N SER A 146 -16.18 11.59 3.10
CA SER A 146 -15.11 10.93 3.86
C SER A 146 -13.71 11.42 3.50
N ALA A 147 -13.58 12.35 2.54
CA ALA A 147 -12.29 12.88 2.14
C ALA A 147 -11.79 13.92 3.15
N HIS A 148 -10.60 13.69 3.70
CA HIS A 148 -9.88 14.66 4.53
C HIS A 148 -8.84 15.47 3.74
N TYR A 149 -8.57 15.12 2.47
CA TYR A 149 -7.66 15.84 1.55
C TYR A 149 -6.21 15.98 2.04
N LEU A 150 -5.79 15.07 2.93
CA LEU A 150 -4.42 14.92 3.40
C LEU A 150 -3.88 13.58 2.91
N LEU A 151 -2.56 13.42 2.89
CA LEU A 151 -1.95 12.11 2.70
C LEU A 151 -2.03 11.34 4.02
N SER A 152 -2.91 10.33 4.08
CA SER A 152 -3.03 9.47 5.27
C SER A 152 -1.80 8.56 5.44
N TRP A 153 -1.79 7.77 6.51
CA TRP A 153 -0.70 6.82 6.78
C TRP A 153 -0.56 5.75 5.69
N TYR A 154 -1.68 5.32 5.10
CA TYR A 154 -1.72 4.36 4.00
C TYR A 154 -3.06 4.37 3.28
N TYR A 155 -3.05 3.87 2.04
CA TYR A 155 -4.18 3.14 1.49
C TYR A 155 -3.74 1.69 1.20
N ALA A 156 -4.69 0.77 1.19
CA ALA A 156 -4.42 -0.65 0.94
C ALA A 156 -5.46 -1.23 -0.02
N TRP A 157 -5.06 -2.27 -0.75
CA TRP A 157 -5.93 -3.01 -1.66
C TRP A 157 -5.57 -4.48 -1.67
N GLY A 158 -6.56 -5.33 -1.91
CA GLY A 158 -6.39 -6.78 -1.96
C GLY A 158 -7.57 -7.47 -2.63
N GLY A 159 -7.46 -8.79 -2.81
CA GLY A 159 -8.47 -9.62 -3.43
C GLY A 159 -8.07 -11.10 -3.49
#